data_AF-A0A7S3XBA9-F1
#
_entry.id   AF-A0A7S3XBA9-F1
#
_cell.length_a   1.000
_cell.length_b   1.000
_cell.length_c   1.000
_cell.angle_alpha   90.00
_cell.angle_beta   90.00
_cell.angle_gamma   90.00
#
_symmetry.space_group_name_H-M   'P 1'
#
loop_
_entity.id
_entity.type
_entity.pdbx_description
1 polymer ?
#
loop_
_entity_poly.entity_id
_entity_poly.type
_entity_poly.pdbx_seq_one_letter_code
_entity_poly.pdbx_strand_id
1 'polypeptide(L)'
;GKSLSEIAPTEELARILARQRDREQGGALNSEVLRCSLENGRLTVELSTELPVANPDELEKQRGIRELIRRSVGVATFGEVPGKDGPVPAVVAAWASCLREDWDGDLGVPLRESAESFQWGMQPAIQ
;
A
#
# COMPACT_ATOMS: atom_id res chain seq x y z
N GLY A 1 22.91 5.60 -3.11
CA GLY A 1 21.76 5.90 -3.98
C GLY A 1 20.79 6.74 -3.20
N LYS A 2 19.99 7.58 -3.86
CA LYS A 2 18.99 8.40 -3.15
C LYS A 2 18.07 7.53 -2.30
N SER A 3 17.76 7.97 -1.10
CA SER A 3 16.88 7.28 -0.15
C SER A 3 15.48 7.87 -0.19
N LEU A 4 14.44 7.08 0.11
CA LEU A 4 13.08 7.62 0.30
C LEU A 4 13.05 8.76 1.31
N SER A 5 13.85 8.69 2.39
CA SER A 5 13.95 9.75 3.41
C SER A 5 14.43 11.10 2.87
N GLU A 6 15.08 11.12 1.72
CA GLU A 6 15.58 12.34 1.08
C GLU A 6 14.54 13.00 0.17
N ILE A 7 13.43 12.30 -0.12
CA ILE A 7 12.37 12.79 -1.01
C ILE A 7 11.37 13.64 -0.23
N ALA A 8 10.85 13.10 0.88
CA ALA A 8 9.89 13.76 1.76
C ALA A 8 9.82 13.05 3.11
N PRO A 9 9.23 13.67 4.16
CA PRO A 9 8.93 13.00 5.42
C PRO A 9 8.12 11.71 5.22
N THR A 10 8.34 10.71 6.08
CA THR A 10 7.72 9.38 6.00
C THR A 10 6.19 9.43 5.86
N GLU A 11 5.51 10.23 6.67
CA GLU A 11 4.05 10.39 6.59
C GLU A 11 3.59 11.03 5.28
N GLU A 12 4.36 11.97 4.74
CA GLU A 12 4.04 12.64 3.49
C GLU A 12 4.19 11.66 2.31
N LEU A 13 5.26 10.85 2.30
CA LEU A 13 5.43 9.78 1.32
C LEU A 13 4.30 8.76 1.40
N ALA A 14 3.91 8.33 2.60
CA ALA A 14 2.81 7.41 2.79
C ALA A 14 1.49 7.97 2.23
N ARG A 15 1.21 9.27 2.46
CA ARG A 15 0.03 9.96 1.91
C ARG A 15 0.10 10.09 0.39
N ILE A 16 1.26 10.39 -0.18
CA ILE A 16 1.45 10.46 -1.64
C ILE A 16 1.17 9.08 -2.27
N LEU A 17 1.73 8.01 -1.70
CA LEU A 17 1.51 6.65 -2.17
C LEU A 17 0.04 6.21 -2.04
N ALA A 18 -0.61 6.52 -0.93
CA ALA A 18 -2.04 6.25 -0.73
C ALA A 18 -2.89 6.93 -1.80
N ARG A 19 -2.67 8.23 -2.05
CA ARG A 19 -3.38 9.00 -3.09
C ARG A 19 -3.13 8.46 -4.49
N GLN A 20 -1.89 8.07 -4.79
CA GLN A 20 -1.55 7.49 -6.10
C GLN A 20 -2.29 6.16 -6.31
N ARG A 21 -2.28 5.29 -5.30
CA ARG A 21 -3.03 4.02 -5.32
C ARG A 21 -4.53 4.25 -5.49
N ASP A 22 -5.12 5.19 -4.75
CA ASP A 22 -6.56 5.48 -4.86
C ASP A 22 -6.93 6.01 -6.25
N ARG A 23 -6.07 6.84 -6.85
CA ARG A 23 -6.22 7.32 -8.22
C ARG A 23 -6.19 6.17 -9.23
N GLU A 24 -5.27 5.23 -9.08
CA GLU A 24 -5.15 4.04 -9.95
C GLU A 24 -6.38 3.14 -9.87
N GLN A 25 -7.08 3.13 -8.74
CA GLN A 25 -8.31 2.36 -8.54
C GLN A 25 -9.60 3.11 -8.93
N GLY A 26 -9.49 4.19 -9.70
CA GLY A 26 -10.64 4.93 -10.24
C GLY A 26 -11.01 6.19 -9.46
N GLY A 27 -10.18 6.65 -8.52
CA GLY A 27 -10.21 8.02 -7.97
C GLY A 27 -11.37 8.35 -7.03
N ALA A 28 -12.31 7.43 -6.82
CA ALA A 28 -13.42 7.59 -5.87
C ALA A 28 -13.08 7.08 -4.45
N LEU A 29 -11.86 6.59 -4.24
CA LEU A 29 -11.41 6.09 -2.94
C LEU A 29 -10.67 7.19 -2.18
N ASN A 30 -10.81 7.17 -0.86
CA ASN A 30 -10.07 8.04 0.04
C ASN A 30 -9.47 7.19 1.17
N SER A 31 -8.26 6.70 0.96
CA SER A 31 -7.55 5.89 1.93
C SER A 31 -6.96 6.74 3.04
N GLU A 32 -7.24 6.37 4.28
CA GLU A 32 -6.57 6.91 5.46
C GLU A 32 -5.28 6.14 5.74
N VAL A 33 -4.20 6.85 6.01
CA VAL A 33 -2.94 6.26 6.51
C VAL A 33 -3.10 6.01 8.00
N LEU A 34 -3.08 4.74 8.40
CA LEU A 34 -3.19 4.34 9.79
C LEU A 34 -1.84 4.30 10.49
N ARG A 35 -0.84 3.74 9.79
CA ARG A 35 0.53 3.57 10.28
C ARG A 35 1.49 3.69 9.11
N CYS A 36 2.67 4.22 9.36
CA CYS A 36 3.78 4.13 8.44
C CYS A 36 5.11 4.13 9.18
N SER A 37 6.10 3.46 8.60
CA SER A 37 7.47 3.44 9.10
C SER A 37 8.44 3.39 7.93
N LEU A 38 9.60 4.01 8.09
CA LEU A 38 10.69 3.95 7.11
C LEU A 38 11.90 3.33 7.81
N GLU A 39 12.26 2.13 7.39
CA GLU A 39 13.37 1.37 7.96
C GLU A 39 14.22 0.82 6.83
N ASN A 40 15.55 0.96 6.92
CA ASN A 40 16.49 0.45 5.91
C ASN A 40 16.16 0.89 4.47
N GLY A 41 15.69 2.14 4.29
CA GLY A 41 15.34 2.70 2.97
C GLY A 41 14.00 2.22 2.41
N ARG A 42 13.22 1.50 3.20
CA ARG A 42 11.98 0.84 2.79
C ARG A 42 10.81 1.34 3.64
N LEU A 43 9.78 1.84 2.97
CA LEU A 43 8.60 2.42 3.58
C LEU A 43 7.51 1.36 3.69
N THR A 44 7.13 1.02 4.91
CA THR A 44 5.92 0.23 5.18
C THR A 44 4.77 1.18 5.50
N VAL A 45 3.59 0.92 4.94
CA VAL A 45 2.39 1.74 5.12
C VAL A 45 1.16 0.86 5.31
N GLU A 46 0.37 1.12 6.34
CA GLU A 46 -0.95 0.52 6.52
C GLU A 46 -2.05 1.54 6.22
N LEU A 47 -3.05 1.12 5.44
CA LEU A 47 -4.17 1.94 5.01
C LEU A 47 -5.52 1.34 5.44
N SER A 48 -6.47 2.23 5.73
CA SER A 48 -7.90 1.94 5.78
C SER A 48 -8.57 2.60 4.57
N THR A 49 -9.32 1.84 3.78
CA THR A 49 -10.09 2.40 2.66
C THR A 49 -11.55 2.02 2.81
N GLU A 50 -12.45 2.99 2.93
CA GLU A 50 -13.88 2.75 2.79
C GLU A 50 -14.20 2.44 1.32
N LEU A 51 -14.88 1.32 1.09
CA LEU A 51 -15.30 0.91 -0.25
C LEU A 51 -16.74 1.37 -0.49
N PRO A 52 -17.06 1.83 -1.71
CA PRO A 52 -18.42 2.25 -2.03
C PRO A 52 -19.39 1.07 -1.94
N VAL A 53 -20.46 1.24 -1.16
CA VAL A 53 -21.54 0.26 -1.02
C VAL A 53 -22.80 0.83 -1.68
N ALA A 54 -23.30 0.15 -2.70
CA ALA A 54 -24.49 0.60 -3.44
C ALA A 54 -25.77 0.54 -2.58
N ASN A 55 -25.89 -0.45 -1.70
CA ASN A 55 -27.04 -0.65 -0.82
C ASN A 55 -26.62 -1.08 0.60
N PRO A 56 -26.37 -0.12 1.50
CA PRO A 56 -25.95 -0.42 2.88
C PRO A 56 -26.96 -1.25 3.69
N ASP A 57 -28.26 -1.08 3.46
CA ASP A 57 -29.30 -1.79 4.22
C ASP A 57 -29.37 -3.27 3.83
N GLU A 58 -29.11 -3.60 2.57
CA GLU A 58 -28.99 -4.98 2.12
C GLU A 58 -27.71 -5.63 2.63
N LEU A 59 -26.60 -4.89 2.66
CA LEU A 59 -25.35 -5.35 3.24
C LEU A 59 -25.53 -5.69 4.73
N GLU A 60 -26.25 -4.85 5.48
CA GLU A 60 -26.53 -5.09 6.89
C GLU A 60 -27.38 -6.35 7.09
N LYS A 61 -28.41 -6.56 6.26
CA LYS A 61 -29.23 -7.78 6.32
C LYS A 61 -28.44 -9.05 6.03
N GLN A 62 -27.49 -8.99 5.09
CA GLN A 62 -26.73 -10.17 4.66
C GLN A 62 -25.51 -10.45 5.55
N ARG A 63 -24.85 -9.42 6.06
CA ARG A 63 -23.54 -9.52 6.72
C ARG A 63 -23.47 -8.87 8.10
N GLY A 64 -24.51 -8.16 8.54
CA GLY A 64 -24.52 -7.46 9.83
C GLY A 64 -23.64 -6.21 9.89
N ILE A 65 -23.17 -5.71 8.74
CA ILE A 65 -22.32 -4.53 8.61
C ILE A 65 -22.93 -3.55 7.61
N ARG A 66 -22.74 -2.24 7.83
CA ARG A 66 -23.26 -1.17 6.95
C ARG A 66 -22.21 -0.58 6.02
N GLU A 67 -20.93 -0.86 6.29
CA GLU A 67 -19.78 -0.34 5.57
C GLU A 67 -18.87 -1.51 5.16
N LEU A 68 -18.19 -1.37 4.01
CA LEU A 68 -17.10 -2.25 3.64
C LEU A 68 -15.80 -1.49 3.79
N ILE A 69 -14.94 -1.95 4.69
CA ILE A 69 -13.62 -1.36 4.87
C ILE A 69 -12.58 -2.33 4.38
N ARG A 70 -11.69 -1.85 3.52
CA ARG A 70 -10.52 -2.59 3.07
C ARG A 70 -9.31 -2.18 3.89
N ARG A 71 -8.65 -3.17 4.48
CA ARG A 71 -7.34 -3.01 5.11
C ARG A 71 -6.27 -3.34 4.08
N SER A 72 -5.24 -2.50 4.02
CA SER A 72 -4.14 -2.69 3.09
C SER A 72 -2.82 -2.46 3.80
N VAL A 73 -1.81 -3.24 3.43
CA VAL A 73 -0.41 -2.98 3.75
C VAL A 73 0.35 -2.83 2.45
N GLY A 74 1.14 -1.79 2.38
CA GLY A 74 2.02 -1.49 1.27
C GLY A 74 3.46 -1.49 1.74
N VAL A 75 4.35 -1.98 0.89
CA VAL A 75 5.77 -1.74 1.08
C VAL A 75 6.39 -1.15 -0.16
N ALA A 76 7.09 -0.04 0.02
CA ALA A 76 7.69 0.74 -1.04
C ALA A 76 9.21 0.89 -0.88
N THR A 77 9.90 0.92 -2.01
CA THR A 77 11.34 1.22 -2.10
C THR A 77 11.59 2.25 -3.19
N PHE A 78 12.71 2.97 -3.06
CA PHE A 78 13.25 3.76 -4.15
C PHE A 78 14.12 2.88 -5.04
N GLY A 79 14.04 3.07 -6.34
CA GLY A 79 14.85 2.35 -7.32
C GLY A 79 14.85 3.07 -8.66
N GLU A 80 15.22 2.35 -9.70
CA GLU A 80 15.20 2.85 -11.08
C GLU A 80 14.35 1.92 -11.94
N VAL A 81 13.66 2.49 -12.93
CA VAL A 81 12.91 1.76 -13.95
C VAL A 81 13.47 2.11 -15.33
N PRO A 82 13.36 1.22 -16.33
CA PRO A 82 13.79 1.54 -17.70
C PRO A 82 13.04 2.76 -18.24
N GLY A 83 13.77 3.80 -18.61
CA GLY A 83 13.27 4.95 -19.34
C GLY A 83 13.83 5.02 -20.76
N LYS A 84 13.22 5.87 -21.58
CA LYS A 84 13.60 6.05 -22.99
C LYS A 84 15.06 6.52 -23.16
N ASP A 85 15.54 7.35 -22.23
CA ASP A 85 16.88 7.97 -22.26
C ASP A 85 17.82 7.42 -21.18
N GLY A 86 17.51 6.24 -20.64
CA GLY A 86 18.23 5.60 -19.54
C GLY A 86 17.35 5.31 -18.32
N PRO A 87 17.91 4.73 -17.25
CA PRO A 87 17.19 4.47 -16.02
C PRO A 87 16.59 5.75 -15.41
N VAL A 88 15.33 5.71 -15.02
CA VAL A 88 14.61 6.82 -14.38
C VAL A 88 14.32 6.45 -12.94
N PRO A 89 14.58 7.34 -11.97
CA PRO A 89 14.27 7.05 -10.58
C PRO A 89 12.76 6.90 -10.36
N ALA A 90 12.37 5.88 -9.61
CA ALA A 90 10.98 5.56 -9.32
C ALA A 90 10.81 5.06 -7.88
N VAL A 91 9.62 5.30 -7.32
CA VAL A 91 9.17 4.63 -6.11
C VAL A 91 8.32 3.45 -6.56
N VAL A 92 8.70 2.25 -6.15
CA VAL A 92 7.98 1.01 -6.45
C VAL A 92 7.36 0.51 -5.17
N ALA A 93 6.05 0.27 -5.19
CA ALA A 93 5.29 -0.21 -4.04
C ALA A 93 4.52 -1.50 -4.39
N ALA A 94 4.61 -2.49 -3.51
CA ALA A 94 3.77 -3.68 -3.54
C ALA A 94 2.70 -3.58 -2.45
N TRP A 95 1.49 -4.04 -2.75
CA TRP A 95 0.34 -3.93 -1.86
C TRP A 95 -0.33 -5.29 -1.66
N ALA A 96 -0.73 -5.56 -0.43
CA ALA A 96 -1.62 -6.66 -0.06
C ALA A 96 -2.85 -6.09 0.65
N SER A 97 -4.03 -6.64 0.38
CA SER A 97 -5.27 -6.11 0.96
C SER A 97 -6.38 -7.15 1.06
N CYS A 98 -7.23 -7.01 2.07
CA CYS A 98 -8.48 -7.75 2.25
C CYS A 98 -9.52 -6.87 2.96
N LEU A 99 -10.72 -7.41 3.21
CA LEU A 99 -11.71 -6.73 4.04
C LEU A 99 -11.26 -6.69 5.50
N ARG A 100 -11.70 -5.69 6.26
CA ARG A 100 -11.37 -5.51 7.68
C ARG A 100 -11.68 -6.76 8.50
N GLU A 101 -12.81 -7.39 8.21
CA GLU A 101 -13.26 -8.59 8.91
C GLU A 101 -12.28 -9.77 8.70
N ASP A 102 -11.76 -9.94 7.49
CA ASP A 102 -10.75 -10.97 7.20
C ASP A 102 -9.37 -10.59 7.76
N TRP A 103 -9.07 -9.29 7.79
CA TRP A 103 -7.82 -8.75 8.33
C TRP A 103 -7.71 -9.00 9.83
N ASP A 104 -8.79 -8.71 10.57
CA ASP A 104 -8.88 -8.89 12.02
C ASP A 104 -9.05 -10.38 12.40
N GLY A 105 -9.41 -11.22 11.43
CA GLY A 105 -9.38 -12.68 11.52
C GLY A 105 -7.96 -13.24 11.32
N ASP A 106 -7.78 -14.05 10.29
CA ASP A 106 -6.55 -14.82 10.06
C ASP A 106 -5.69 -14.30 8.88
N LEU A 107 -6.19 -13.36 8.06
CA LEU A 107 -5.47 -12.90 6.88
C LEU A 107 -4.52 -11.73 7.14
N GLY A 108 -4.69 -10.97 8.22
CA GLY A 108 -3.89 -9.76 8.47
C GLY A 108 -2.38 -10.01 8.57
N VAL A 109 -1.97 -11.07 9.29
CA VAL A 109 -0.55 -11.47 9.42
C VAL A 109 0.04 -11.96 8.09
N PRO A 110 -0.53 -12.97 7.40
CA PRO A 110 0.07 -13.48 6.17
C PRO A 110 0.09 -12.44 5.04
N LEU A 111 -0.86 -11.49 5.00
CA LEU A 111 -0.82 -10.40 4.02
C LEU A 111 0.32 -9.41 4.31
N ARG A 112 0.60 -9.09 5.58
CA ARG A 112 1.78 -8.31 5.96
C ARG A 112 3.05 -9.02 5.55
N GLU A 113 3.21 -10.29 5.91
CA GLU A 113 4.39 -11.08 5.55
C GLU A 113 4.56 -11.18 4.02
N SER A 114 3.47 -11.34 3.28
CA SER A 114 3.50 -11.39 1.82
C SER A 114 3.94 -10.06 1.21
N ALA A 115 3.38 -8.93 1.64
CA ALA A 115 3.84 -7.62 1.19
C ALA A 115 5.30 -7.39 1.62
N GLU A 116 5.67 -7.88 2.80
CA GLU A 116 6.99 -7.71 3.36
C GLU A 116 8.06 -8.52 2.61
N SER A 117 7.70 -9.68 2.07
CA SER A 117 8.60 -10.49 1.25
C SER A 117 8.96 -9.88 -0.11
N PHE A 118 8.23 -8.84 -0.55
CA PHE A 118 8.51 -8.20 -1.84
C PHE A 118 9.89 -7.54 -1.82
N GLN A 119 10.75 -7.92 -2.78
CA GLN A 119 12.05 -7.31 -2.99
C GLN A 119 12.13 -6.77 -4.41
N TRP A 120 12.44 -5.48 -4.53
CA TRP A 120 12.64 -4.82 -5.82
C TRP A 120 14.10 -4.40 -5.95
N GLY A 121 14.74 -4.76 -7.07
CA GLY A 121 16.07 -4.26 -7.41
C GLY A 121 17.23 -4.80 -6.54
N MET A 122 16.99 -5.74 -5.63
CA MET A 122 18.07 -6.49 -4.97
C MET A 122 18.51 -7.67 -5.86
N GLN A 123 19.17 -7.38 -6.99
CA GLN A 123 20.04 -8.42 -7.56
C GLN A 123 21.29 -8.50 -6.67
N PRO A 124 21.68 -9.68 -6.15
CA PRO A 124 23.05 -9.82 -5.66
C PRO A 124 23.96 -9.48 -6.84
N ALA A 125 24.99 -8.67 -6.60
CA ALA A 125 26.06 -8.49 -7.57
C ALA A 125 26.57 -9.90 -7.91
N ILE A 126 26.22 -10.40 -9.10
CA ILE A 126 26.82 -11.62 -9.63
C ILE A 126 28.28 -11.23 -9.88
N GLN A 127 29.16 -11.69 -9.00
CA GLN A 127 30.61 -11.58 -9.15
C GLN A 127 31.11 -12.48 -10.28
#